data_AF-A0AAV7Z3G8-F1
#
_entry.id   AF-A0AAV7Z3G8-F1
#
_cell.length_a   1.000
_cell.length_b   1.000
_cell.length_c   1.000
_cell.angle_alpha   90.00
_cell.angle_beta   90.00
_cell.angle_gamma   90.00
#
_symmetry.space_group_name_H-M   'P 1'
#
loop_
_entity.id
_entity.type
_entity.pdbx_description
1 polymer ?
#
loop_
_entity_poly.entity_id
_entity_poly.type
_entity_poly.pdbx_seq_one_letter_code
_entity_poly.pdbx_strand_id
1 'polypeptide(L)'
;MCWSLEVSIIFSVIELVGIIFLWYRNYSKRDRCFAIFFLLIFLIEFSEIFLWITIPESGDFGGKCPRMNVFFTSMTYFVTRMQPLGINLYCLFSSIKRKQKSKFQLSTSIAALDLFFFIYSYSYKWYKVGSQKNCSSLSGEYDNLNWNWQYQNDRLLPSSYNYFTMSAIPLMFYRPLRALLNVMLPYFVTLIVSYLVFDTNVFPSTWCWTGLMILVFFILDPWIVERANFWDCFLKKKKKISFKDDDSDLSNSNLSSNSNLGATYSSVLQSSDGFSLSD
;
A
#
# COMPACT_ATOMS: atom_id res chain seq x y z
N MET A 1 2.43 -15.86 0.55
CA MET A 1 2.25 -17.30 0.33
C MET A 1 1.15 -17.83 1.20
N CYS A 2 -0.07 -17.78 0.69
CA CYS A 2 -1.20 -18.31 1.43
C CYS A 2 -0.92 -19.78 1.75
N TRP A 3 -1.27 -20.21 2.97
CA TRP A 3 -0.85 -21.50 3.51
C TRP A 3 -1.58 -22.71 2.89
N SER A 4 -2.55 -22.47 2.01
CA SER A 4 -3.31 -23.52 1.33
C SER A 4 -3.89 -23.00 0.02
N LEU A 5 -4.26 -23.94 -0.87
CA LEU A 5 -4.94 -23.66 -2.13
C LEU A 5 -6.26 -22.92 -1.91
N GLU A 6 -7.05 -23.38 -0.94
CA GLU A 6 -8.36 -22.82 -0.60
C GLU A 6 -8.24 -21.36 -0.16
N VAL A 7 -7.24 -21.05 0.66
CA VAL A 7 -6.98 -19.67 1.10
C VAL A 7 -6.52 -18.80 -0.06
N SER A 8 -5.63 -19.29 -0.94
CA SER A 8 -5.26 -18.55 -2.15
C SER A 8 -6.47 -18.23 -3.03
N ILE A 9 -7.41 -19.18 -3.19
CA ILE A 9 -8.65 -18.97 -3.96
C ILE A 9 -9.54 -17.90 -3.30
N ILE A 10 -9.83 -18.06 -2.01
CA ILE A 10 -10.72 -17.14 -1.28
C ILE A 10 -10.17 -15.72 -1.32
N PHE A 11 -8.88 -15.54 -1.02
CA PHE A 11 -8.26 -14.22 -1.01
C PHE A 11 -8.21 -13.61 -2.42
N SER A 12 -7.82 -14.38 -3.45
CA SER A 12 -7.85 -13.91 -4.84
C SER A 12 -9.23 -13.42 -5.27
N VAL A 13 -10.29 -14.12 -4.87
CA VAL A 13 -11.68 -13.70 -5.16
C VAL A 13 -12.03 -12.42 -4.41
N ILE A 14 -11.72 -12.32 -3.11
CA ILE A 14 -11.97 -11.11 -2.32
C ILE A 14 -11.21 -9.91 -2.91
N GLU A 15 -9.96 -10.10 -3.30
CA GLU A 15 -9.13 -9.06 -3.91
C GLU A 15 -9.68 -8.62 -5.27
N LEU A 16 -10.07 -9.56 -6.13
CA LEU A 16 -10.69 -9.24 -7.41
C LEU A 16 -11.98 -8.45 -7.23
N VAL A 17 -12.87 -8.89 -6.33
CA VAL A 17 -14.11 -8.18 -5.99
C VAL A 17 -13.80 -6.78 -5.45
N GLY A 18 -12.79 -6.66 -4.58
CA GLY A 18 -12.33 -5.38 -4.06
C GLY A 18 -11.81 -4.44 -5.14
N ILE A 19 -10.98 -4.93 -6.06
CA ILE A 19 -10.46 -4.19 -7.22
C ILE A 19 -11.62 -3.67 -8.07
N ILE A 20 -12.56 -4.55 -8.42
CA ILE A 20 -13.77 -4.21 -9.19
C ILE A 20 -14.57 -3.14 -8.45
N PHE A 21 -14.84 -3.35 -7.16
CA PHE A 21 -15.58 -2.41 -6.33
C PHE A 21 -14.92 -1.03 -6.30
N LEU A 22 -13.61 -0.96 -6.07
CA LEU A 22 -12.85 0.30 -6.05
C LEU A 22 -12.86 1.00 -7.41
N TRP A 23 -12.71 0.23 -8.48
CA TRP A 23 -12.76 0.74 -9.84
C TRP A 23 -14.11 1.40 -10.16
N TYR A 24 -15.22 0.74 -9.80
CA TYR A 24 -16.57 1.25 -10.03
C TYR A 24 -16.98 2.35 -9.06
N ARG A 25 -16.62 2.23 -7.78
CA ARG A 25 -16.91 3.24 -6.76
C ARG A 25 -16.36 4.60 -7.18
N ASN A 26 -15.12 4.62 -7.68
CA ASN A 26 -14.46 5.79 -8.26
C ASN A 26 -14.66 7.08 -7.42
N TYR A 27 -14.68 6.96 -6.10
CA TYR A 27 -14.98 8.07 -5.18
C TYR A 27 -13.91 9.15 -5.28
N SER A 28 -12.67 8.75 -5.56
CA SER A 28 -11.56 9.67 -5.85
C SER A 28 -10.61 9.08 -6.88
N LYS A 29 -9.74 9.93 -7.48
CA LYS A 29 -8.64 9.46 -8.35
C LYS A 29 -7.76 8.40 -7.67
N ARG A 30 -7.74 8.37 -6.33
CA ARG A 30 -6.99 7.40 -5.54
C ARG A 30 -7.55 5.98 -5.67
N ASP A 31 -8.86 5.82 -5.84
CA ASP A 31 -9.51 4.50 -5.94
C ASP A 31 -8.99 3.74 -7.17
N ARG A 32 -8.90 4.41 -8.34
CA ARG A 32 -8.37 3.78 -9.56
C ARG A 32 -6.90 3.44 -9.44
N CYS A 33 -6.09 4.35 -8.90
CA CYS A 33 -4.67 4.08 -8.66
C CYS A 33 -4.47 2.91 -7.69
N PHE A 34 -5.33 2.82 -6.68
CA PHE A 34 -5.30 1.76 -5.70
C PHE A 34 -5.74 0.42 -6.28
N ALA A 35 -6.79 0.41 -7.11
CA ALA A 35 -7.22 -0.78 -7.85
C ALA A 35 -6.08 -1.33 -8.75
N ILE A 36 -5.33 -0.45 -9.41
CA ILE A 36 -4.16 -0.83 -10.21
C ILE A 36 -3.04 -1.41 -9.33
N PHE A 37 -2.78 -0.82 -8.15
CA PHE A 37 -1.82 -1.37 -7.21
C PHE A 37 -2.25 -2.75 -6.70
N PHE A 38 -3.53 -2.92 -6.35
CA PHE A 38 -4.08 -4.18 -5.88
C PHE A 38 -4.10 -5.26 -6.93
N LEU A 39 -4.18 -4.91 -8.21
CA LEU A 39 -4.00 -5.86 -9.30
C LEU A 39 -2.67 -6.62 -9.17
N LEU A 40 -1.60 -5.99 -8.66
CA LEU A 40 -0.33 -6.67 -8.42
C LEU A 40 -0.43 -7.70 -7.30
N ILE A 41 -1.18 -7.41 -6.22
CA ILE A 41 -1.37 -8.34 -5.11
C ILE A 41 -2.22 -9.53 -5.58
N PHE A 42 -3.33 -9.24 -6.26
CA PHE A 42 -4.19 -10.24 -6.88
C PHE A 42 -3.42 -11.17 -7.82
N LEU A 43 -2.57 -10.62 -8.69
CA LEU A 43 -1.77 -11.44 -9.62
C LEU A 43 -0.79 -12.37 -8.90
N ILE A 44 -0.28 -11.98 -7.72
CA ILE A 44 0.56 -12.86 -6.90
C ILE A 44 -0.28 -14.00 -6.35
N GLU A 45 -1.38 -13.71 -5.66
CA GLU A 45 -2.24 -14.74 -5.05
C GLU A 45 -2.88 -15.67 -6.07
N PHE A 46 -3.32 -15.11 -7.21
CA PHE A 46 -3.83 -15.89 -8.33
C PHE A 46 -2.76 -16.82 -8.90
N SER A 47 -1.50 -16.38 -8.97
CA SER A 47 -0.39 -17.23 -9.38
C SER A 47 -0.11 -18.34 -8.34
N GLU A 48 -0.33 -18.08 -7.05
CA GLU A 48 -0.17 -19.08 -5.99
C GLU A 48 -1.17 -20.24 -6.15
N ILE A 49 -2.41 -19.98 -6.63
CA ILE A 49 -3.39 -21.05 -6.94
C ILE A 49 -2.77 -22.07 -7.91
N PHE A 50 -2.13 -21.60 -8.98
CA PHE A 50 -1.48 -22.49 -9.92
C PHE A 50 -0.22 -23.13 -9.36
N LEU A 51 0.53 -22.44 -8.50
CA LEU A 51 1.68 -23.05 -7.83
C LEU A 51 1.24 -24.25 -7.00
N TRP A 52 0.19 -24.11 -6.19
CA TRP A 52 -0.41 -25.20 -5.41
C TRP A 52 -0.80 -26.39 -6.29
N ILE A 53 -1.44 -26.15 -7.43
CA ILE A 53 -1.85 -27.22 -8.37
C ILE A 53 -0.62 -27.90 -9.01
N THR A 54 0.47 -27.17 -9.23
CA THR A 54 1.66 -27.71 -9.89
C THR A 54 2.59 -28.48 -8.96
N ILE A 55 2.46 -28.32 -7.65
CA ILE A 55 3.30 -28.97 -6.65
C ILE A 55 2.72 -30.36 -6.36
N PRO A 56 3.54 -31.44 -6.42
CA PRO A 56 3.08 -32.77 -6.07
C PRO A 56 2.77 -32.85 -4.57
N GLU A 57 1.88 -33.76 -4.18
CA GLU A 57 1.51 -34.01 -2.77
C GLU A 57 2.73 -34.30 -1.88
N SER A 58 3.78 -34.91 -2.46
CA SER A 58 5.04 -35.16 -1.77
C SER A 58 5.87 -33.91 -1.45
N GLY A 59 5.49 -32.73 -1.96
CA GLY A 59 6.22 -31.47 -1.82
C GLY A 59 7.54 -31.39 -2.60
N ASP A 60 8.09 -32.53 -3.02
CA ASP A 60 9.32 -32.66 -3.80
C ASP A 60 9.06 -33.08 -5.26
N PHE A 61 9.77 -32.44 -6.19
CA PHE A 61 9.72 -32.69 -7.62
C PHE A 61 10.68 -33.77 -8.12
N GLY A 62 11.42 -34.45 -7.23
CA GLY A 62 12.36 -35.51 -7.63
C GLY A 62 13.44 -35.00 -8.60
N GLY A 63 13.85 -33.74 -8.44
CA GLY A 63 14.88 -33.09 -9.26
C GLY A 63 14.44 -32.51 -10.61
N LYS A 64 13.17 -32.67 -11.02
CA LYS A 64 12.65 -32.04 -12.26
C LYS A 64 11.42 -31.20 -11.98
N CYS A 65 11.65 -29.90 -11.85
CA CYS A 65 10.57 -28.94 -11.67
C CYS A 65 9.71 -28.76 -12.93
N PRO A 66 8.37 -28.83 -12.82
CA PRO A 66 7.44 -28.57 -13.91
C PRO A 66 7.61 -27.16 -14.48
N ARG A 67 7.52 -27.03 -15.81
CA ARG A 67 7.60 -25.73 -16.50
C ARG A 67 6.56 -24.72 -16.00
N MET A 68 5.37 -25.21 -15.65
CA MET A 68 4.29 -24.37 -15.10
C MET A 68 4.68 -23.78 -13.74
N ASN A 69 5.26 -24.58 -12.84
CA ASN A 69 5.72 -24.11 -11.54
C ASN A 69 6.81 -23.03 -11.69
N VAL A 70 7.80 -23.27 -12.57
CA VAL A 70 8.82 -22.27 -12.92
C VAL A 70 8.16 -20.97 -13.40
N PHE A 71 7.21 -21.07 -14.32
CA PHE A 71 6.55 -19.91 -14.91
C PHE A 71 5.82 -19.08 -13.85
N PHE A 72 4.96 -19.69 -13.05
CA PHE A 72 4.23 -18.97 -12.01
C PHE A 72 5.14 -18.46 -10.89
N THR A 73 6.19 -19.19 -10.52
CA THR A 73 7.18 -18.71 -9.54
C THR A 73 7.95 -17.49 -10.07
N SER A 74 8.24 -17.48 -11.37
CA SER A 74 8.88 -16.34 -12.04
C SER A 74 7.93 -15.14 -12.12
N MET A 75 6.65 -15.40 -12.39
CA MET A 75 5.60 -14.40 -12.40
C MET A 75 5.41 -13.77 -11.01
N THR A 76 5.32 -14.56 -9.93
CA THR A 76 5.24 -14.02 -8.57
C THR A 76 6.45 -13.16 -8.23
N TYR A 77 7.65 -13.60 -8.62
CA TYR A 77 8.86 -12.81 -8.38
C TYR A 77 8.84 -11.46 -9.12
N PHE A 78 8.48 -11.49 -10.40
CA PHE A 78 8.38 -10.30 -11.24
C PHE A 78 7.33 -9.32 -10.69
N VAL A 79 6.12 -9.80 -10.41
CA VAL A 79 5.03 -8.96 -9.89
C VAL A 79 5.38 -8.38 -8.53
N THR A 80 6.01 -9.16 -7.64
CA THR A 80 6.50 -8.67 -6.34
C THR A 80 7.49 -7.52 -6.51
N ARG A 81 8.42 -7.63 -7.47
CA ARG A 81 9.39 -6.57 -7.80
C ARG A 81 8.75 -5.32 -8.41
N MET A 82 7.53 -5.40 -8.96
CA MET A 82 6.79 -4.24 -9.44
C MET A 82 6.06 -3.48 -8.32
N GLN A 83 5.88 -4.05 -7.14
CA GLN A 83 5.12 -3.41 -6.05
C GLN A 83 5.69 -2.06 -5.58
N PRO A 84 7.02 -1.89 -5.40
CA PRO A 84 7.58 -0.59 -5.07
C PRO A 84 7.25 0.49 -6.10
N LEU A 85 7.20 0.13 -7.39
CA LEU A 85 6.80 1.05 -8.44
C LEU A 85 5.30 1.38 -8.33
N GLY A 86 4.46 0.37 -8.14
CA GLY A 86 3.00 0.54 -7.97
C GLY A 86 2.64 1.47 -6.82
N ILE A 87 3.24 1.27 -5.64
CA ILE A 87 2.99 2.13 -4.46
C ILE A 87 3.51 3.55 -4.67
N ASN A 88 4.66 3.72 -5.35
CA ASN A 88 5.22 5.02 -5.68
C ASN A 88 4.31 5.79 -6.65
N LEU A 89 3.80 5.13 -7.69
CA LEU A 89 2.84 5.71 -8.62
C LEU A 89 1.55 6.10 -7.90
N TYR A 90 1.02 5.24 -7.02
CA TYR A 90 -0.11 5.57 -6.17
C TYR A 90 0.14 6.85 -5.36
N CYS A 91 1.26 6.93 -4.64
CA CYS A 91 1.64 8.11 -3.84
C CYS A 91 1.81 9.37 -4.72
N LEU A 92 2.37 9.21 -5.91
CA LEU A 92 2.58 10.29 -6.87
C LEU A 92 1.26 10.88 -7.37
N PHE A 93 0.30 10.02 -7.74
CA PHE A 93 -1.01 10.45 -8.25
C PHE A 93 -1.96 10.94 -7.16
N SER A 94 -1.82 10.44 -5.93
CA SER A 94 -2.61 10.88 -4.78
C SER A 94 -2.10 12.17 -4.12
N SER A 95 -0.84 12.56 -4.37
CA SER A 95 -0.23 13.75 -3.78
C SER A 95 -0.77 15.06 -4.38
N ILE A 96 -1.43 15.86 -3.55
CA ILE A 96 -1.94 17.20 -3.92
C ILE A 96 -0.82 18.26 -3.97
N LYS A 97 0.19 18.17 -3.10
CA LYS A 97 1.21 19.22 -2.96
C LYS A 97 2.38 19.03 -3.94
N ARG A 98 2.74 20.08 -4.68
CA ARG A 98 3.87 20.08 -5.65
C ARG A 98 5.20 19.62 -5.04
N LYS A 99 5.53 20.08 -3.83
CA LYS A 99 6.77 19.67 -3.12
C LYS A 99 6.80 18.18 -2.79
N GLN A 100 5.65 17.56 -2.50
CA GLN A 100 5.56 16.12 -2.25
C GLN A 100 5.65 15.33 -3.56
N LYS A 101 4.98 15.83 -4.60
CA LYS A 101 5.03 15.24 -5.94
C LYS A 101 6.47 15.06 -6.44
N SER A 102 7.33 16.07 -6.27
CA SER A 102 8.75 15.98 -6.66
C SER A 102 9.52 14.87 -5.91
N LYS A 103 9.25 14.67 -4.60
CA LYS A 103 9.87 13.57 -3.84
C LYS A 103 9.40 12.21 -4.34
N PHE A 104 8.10 12.08 -4.63
CA PHE A 104 7.56 10.85 -5.20
C PHE A 104 8.07 10.59 -6.61
N GLN A 105 8.28 11.62 -7.43
CA GLN A 105 8.91 11.46 -8.74
C GLN A 105 10.32 10.88 -8.61
N LEU A 106 11.15 11.43 -7.71
CA LEU A 106 12.49 10.89 -7.45
C LEU A 106 12.42 9.43 -6.99
N SER A 107 11.56 9.11 -6.02
CA SER A 107 11.38 7.75 -5.50
C SER A 107 10.85 6.78 -6.57
N THR A 108 9.92 7.23 -7.42
CA THR A 108 9.42 6.47 -8.58
C THR A 108 10.53 6.19 -9.57
N SER A 109 11.39 7.18 -9.87
CA SER A 109 12.54 6.99 -10.76
C SER A 109 13.54 5.97 -10.21
N ILE A 110 13.82 6.01 -8.90
CA ILE A 110 14.67 5.02 -8.24
C ILE A 110 14.06 3.61 -8.35
N ALA A 111 12.77 3.46 -8.06
CA ALA A 111 12.08 2.18 -8.18
C ALA A 111 12.03 1.66 -9.63
N ALA A 112 11.88 2.55 -10.62
CA ALA A 112 11.90 2.19 -12.02
C ALA A 112 13.31 1.74 -12.48
N LEU A 113 14.37 2.41 -12.00
CA LEU A 113 15.74 2.00 -12.26
C LEU A 113 16.05 0.63 -11.61
N ASP A 114 15.62 0.41 -10.37
CA ASP A 114 15.74 -0.89 -9.69
C ASP A 114 15.04 -1.99 -10.49
N LEU A 115 13.80 -1.76 -10.94
CA LEU A 115 13.06 -2.69 -11.77
C LEU A 115 13.77 -2.96 -13.11
N PHE A 116 14.36 -1.94 -13.73
CA PHE A 116 15.13 -2.11 -14.97
C PHE A 116 16.36 -3.00 -14.76
N PHE A 117 17.18 -2.72 -13.74
CA PHE A 117 18.34 -3.56 -13.41
C PHE A 117 17.91 -4.98 -13.02
N PHE A 118 16.78 -5.11 -12.34
CA PHE A 118 16.17 -6.40 -12.04
C PHE A 118 15.82 -7.18 -13.31
N ILE A 119 15.05 -6.60 -14.24
CA ILE A 119 14.67 -7.24 -15.50
C ILE A 119 15.91 -7.65 -16.30
N TYR A 120 16.90 -6.76 -16.39
CA TYR A 120 18.16 -7.04 -17.08
C TYR A 120 18.92 -8.20 -16.46
N SER A 121 19.15 -8.16 -15.14
CA SER A 121 19.87 -9.20 -14.42
C SER A 121 19.13 -10.54 -14.39
N TYR A 122 17.81 -10.50 -14.27
CA TYR A 122 16.94 -11.68 -14.31
C TYR A 122 16.97 -12.34 -15.69
N SER A 123 16.80 -11.56 -16.76
CA SER A 123 16.87 -12.08 -18.14
C SER A 123 18.24 -12.71 -18.44
N TYR A 124 19.33 -12.08 -17.99
CA TYR A 124 20.68 -12.63 -18.12
C TYR A 124 20.87 -13.94 -17.35
N LYS A 125 20.45 -13.99 -16.08
CA LYS A 125 20.55 -15.20 -15.24
C LYS A 125 19.68 -16.33 -15.77
N TRP A 126 18.46 -16.03 -16.21
CA TRP A 126 17.52 -17.00 -16.76
C TRP A 126 18.07 -17.65 -18.02
N TYR A 127 18.70 -16.86 -18.91
CA TYR A 127 19.39 -17.38 -20.08
C TYR A 127 20.57 -18.30 -19.73
N LYS A 128 21.35 -17.98 -18.69
CA LYS A 128 22.63 -18.65 -18.40
C LYS A 128 22.56 -19.85 -17.46
N VAL A 129 21.70 -19.81 -16.43
CA VAL A 129 21.73 -20.75 -15.30
C VAL A 129 20.67 -21.87 -15.41
N GLY A 130 19.72 -21.73 -16.34
CA GLY A 130 18.60 -22.66 -16.45
C GLY A 130 17.57 -22.45 -15.32
N SER A 131 16.32 -22.82 -15.60
CA SER A 131 15.17 -22.41 -14.79
C SER A 131 14.93 -23.21 -13.50
N GLN A 132 15.66 -24.31 -13.30
CA GLN A 132 15.33 -25.29 -12.24
C GLN A 132 15.57 -24.79 -10.81
N LYS A 133 16.35 -23.72 -10.60
CA LYS A 133 16.57 -23.13 -9.28
C LYS A 133 15.44 -22.19 -8.82
N ASN A 134 14.45 -21.91 -9.68
CA ASN A 134 13.37 -20.97 -9.39
C ASN A 134 12.03 -21.68 -9.15
N CYS A 135 12.05 -22.81 -8.47
CA CYS A 135 10.85 -23.63 -8.28
C CYS A 135 10.31 -23.49 -6.88
N SER A 136 9.02 -23.17 -6.77
CA SER A 136 8.34 -23.12 -5.49
C SER A 136 8.02 -24.53 -5.02
N SER A 137 8.26 -24.82 -3.75
CA SER A 137 8.03 -26.12 -3.12
C SER A 137 7.22 -25.94 -1.83
N LEU A 138 6.78 -27.06 -1.24
CA LEU A 138 6.31 -27.04 0.14
C LEU A 138 7.53 -27.13 1.06
N SER A 139 7.52 -26.44 2.18
CA SER A 139 8.55 -26.61 3.20
C SER A 139 8.04 -26.29 4.60
N GLY A 140 8.72 -26.86 5.60
CA GLY A 140 8.36 -26.75 7.01
C GLY A 140 7.36 -27.81 7.45
N GLU A 141 7.04 -27.81 8.75
CA GLU A 141 6.14 -28.77 9.40
C GLU A 141 4.67 -28.65 8.93
N TYR A 142 4.31 -27.48 8.37
CA TYR A 142 2.94 -27.15 7.97
C TYR A 142 2.74 -27.15 6.44
N ASP A 143 3.68 -27.70 5.67
CA ASP A 143 3.62 -27.77 4.21
C ASP A 143 3.28 -26.43 3.54
N ASN A 144 3.86 -25.34 4.06
CA ASN A 144 3.59 -24.02 3.50
C ASN A 144 4.22 -23.89 2.11
N LEU A 145 3.50 -23.23 1.20
CA LEU A 145 4.08 -22.79 -0.07
C LEU A 145 5.30 -21.90 0.20
N ASN A 146 6.42 -22.22 -0.46
CA ASN A 146 7.68 -21.48 -0.36
C ASN A 146 8.24 -21.15 -1.74
N TRP A 147 8.47 -19.87 -1.98
CA TRP A 147 9.11 -19.32 -3.16
C TRP A 147 10.63 -19.43 -3.00
N ASN A 148 11.26 -20.29 -3.80
CA ASN A 148 12.69 -20.57 -3.65
C ASN A 148 13.61 -19.35 -3.93
N TRP A 149 13.13 -18.34 -4.66
CA TRP A 149 13.86 -17.07 -4.82
C TRP A 149 13.93 -16.23 -3.53
N GLN A 150 13.08 -16.52 -2.53
CA GLN A 150 13.04 -15.86 -1.24
C GLN A 150 14.15 -16.33 -0.27
N TYR A 151 14.77 -17.49 -0.54
CA TYR A 151 15.80 -18.06 0.34
C TYR A 151 17.24 -17.68 -0.05
N GLN A 152 17.42 -16.87 -1.10
CA GLN A 152 18.76 -16.50 -1.55
C GLN A 152 19.36 -15.35 -0.73
N ASN A 153 20.09 -15.73 0.32
CA ASN A 153 21.24 -15.06 0.95
C ASN A 153 21.09 -13.79 1.80
N ASP A 154 19.93 -13.14 1.89
CA ASP A 154 19.80 -11.97 2.77
C ASP A 154 19.27 -12.34 4.16
N ARG A 155 20.18 -12.47 5.14
CA ARG A 155 19.87 -12.72 6.57
C ARG A 155 19.39 -11.47 7.32
N LEU A 156 19.44 -10.29 6.70
CA LEU A 156 19.21 -9.02 7.40
C LEU A 156 17.72 -8.82 7.75
N LEU A 157 16.81 -9.36 6.93
CA LEU A 157 15.38 -9.44 7.22
C LEU A 157 14.92 -10.87 6.90
N PRO A 158 14.09 -11.51 7.73
CA PRO A 158 13.57 -12.84 7.46
C PRO A 158 12.91 -12.88 6.08
N SER A 159 13.19 -13.93 5.32
CA SER A 159 12.51 -14.25 4.06
C SER A 159 12.54 -13.13 3.00
N SER A 160 13.67 -12.43 2.85
CA SER A 160 13.88 -11.42 1.80
C SER A 160 12.81 -10.33 1.70
N TYR A 161 12.21 -9.90 2.81
CA TYR A 161 11.33 -8.71 2.86
C TYR A 161 12.05 -7.38 2.55
N ASN A 162 13.26 -7.43 1.95
CA ASN A 162 13.98 -6.26 1.45
C ASN A 162 13.21 -5.50 0.37
N TYR A 163 12.33 -6.14 -0.40
CA TYR A 163 11.45 -5.43 -1.33
C TYR A 163 10.38 -4.59 -0.60
N PHE A 164 10.08 -4.93 0.66
CA PHE A 164 9.14 -4.20 1.50
C PHE A 164 9.69 -2.88 1.99
N THR A 165 10.96 -2.84 2.37
CA THR A 165 11.59 -1.58 2.82
C THR A 165 11.53 -0.54 1.70
N MET A 166 11.75 -0.95 0.45
CA MET A 166 11.61 -0.08 -0.72
C MET A 166 10.17 0.40 -0.95
N SER A 167 9.18 -0.42 -0.60
CA SER A 167 7.76 -0.03 -0.65
C SER A 167 7.35 0.88 0.52
N ALA A 168 8.01 0.74 1.67
CA ALA A 168 7.76 1.53 2.88
C ALA A 168 8.37 2.95 2.82
N ILE A 169 9.51 3.12 2.15
CA ILE A 169 10.19 4.42 2.00
C ILE A 169 9.27 5.52 1.43
N PRO A 170 8.58 5.35 0.29
CA PRO A 170 7.70 6.38 -0.23
C PRO A 170 6.55 6.65 0.73
N LEU A 171 6.03 5.62 1.38
CA LEU A 171 4.97 5.75 2.37
C LEU A 171 5.41 6.70 3.51
N MET A 172 6.67 6.63 3.99
CA MET A 172 7.20 7.55 5.01
C MET A 172 7.14 9.05 4.64
N PHE A 173 7.13 9.38 3.35
CA PHE A 173 7.05 10.77 2.87
C PHE A 173 5.61 11.23 2.57
N TYR A 174 4.63 10.33 2.68
CA TYR A 174 3.22 10.61 2.46
C TYR A 174 2.66 11.51 3.58
N ARG A 175 1.95 12.57 3.20
CA ARG A 175 1.20 13.41 4.13
C ARG A 175 -0.26 13.46 3.72
N PRO A 176 -1.20 13.35 4.69
CA PRO A 176 -0.95 13.33 6.14
C PRO A 176 -0.35 12.01 6.64
N LEU A 177 0.62 12.10 7.57
CA LEU A 177 1.30 10.97 8.21
C LEU A 177 0.30 10.00 8.90
N ARG A 178 -0.91 10.49 9.21
CA ARG A 178 -2.01 9.68 9.73
C ARG A 178 -2.45 8.60 8.74
N ALA A 179 -2.58 8.94 7.46
CA ALA A 179 -2.95 7.96 6.43
C ALA A 179 -1.85 6.89 6.25
N LEU A 180 -0.58 7.30 6.39
CA LEU A 180 0.57 6.40 6.43
C LEU A 180 0.50 5.44 7.62
N LEU A 181 0.33 5.97 8.83
CA LEU A 181 0.21 5.17 10.05
C LEU A 181 -0.92 4.16 9.92
N ASN A 182 -2.04 4.54 9.31
CA ASN A 182 -3.17 3.63 9.16
C ASN A 182 -2.94 2.48 8.17
N VAL A 183 -2.04 2.63 7.18
CA VAL A 183 -1.67 1.55 6.24
C VAL A 183 -0.54 0.69 6.82
N MET A 184 0.45 1.33 7.44
CA MET A 184 1.62 0.64 7.98
C MET A 184 1.35 -0.03 9.32
N LEU A 185 0.42 0.48 10.13
CA LEU A 185 0.10 -0.08 11.45
C LEU A 185 -0.51 -1.48 11.33
N PRO A 186 -1.56 -1.74 10.53
CA PRO A 186 -2.07 -3.10 10.35
C PRO A 186 -0.99 -4.06 9.85
N TYR A 187 -0.12 -3.59 8.93
CA TYR A 187 1.01 -4.37 8.45
C TYR A 187 1.99 -4.73 9.58
N PHE A 188 2.48 -3.74 10.32
CA PHE A 188 3.42 -3.98 11.42
C PHE A 188 2.79 -4.81 12.54
N VAL A 189 1.51 -4.60 12.85
CA VAL A 189 0.77 -5.42 13.81
C VAL A 189 0.72 -6.86 13.33
N THR A 190 0.33 -7.11 12.07
CA THR A 190 0.32 -8.46 11.49
C THR A 190 1.71 -9.10 11.52
N LEU A 191 2.77 -8.37 11.13
CA LEU A 191 4.14 -8.86 11.20
C LEU A 191 4.56 -9.20 12.64
N ILE A 192 4.33 -8.31 13.59
CA ILE A 192 4.73 -8.50 15.00
C ILE A 192 3.98 -9.67 15.60
N VAL A 193 2.65 -9.73 15.44
CA VAL A 193 1.83 -10.85 15.89
C VAL A 193 2.34 -12.14 15.27
N SER A 194 2.63 -12.13 13.99
CA SER A 194 3.08 -13.35 13.31
C SER A 194 4.46 -13.80 13.73
N TYR A 195 5.38 -12.86 13.97
CA TYR A 195 6.71 -13.15 14.49
C TYR A 195 6.68 -13.71 15.91
N LEU A 196 5.73 -13.25 16.74
CA LEU A 196 5.60 -13.68 18.14
C LEU A 196 4.82 -14.98 18.30
N VAL A 197 3.85 -15.25 17.41
CA VAL A 197 2.90 -16.37 17.54
C VAL A 197 3.29 -17.58 16.69
N PHE A 198 3.83 -17.36 15.49
CA PHE A 198 4.10 -18.43 14.54
C PHE A 198 5.60 -18.70 14.40
N ASP A 199 5.94 -19.93 14.01
CA ASP A 199 7.30 -20.25 13.59
C ASP A 199 7.67 -19.41 12.35
N THR A 200 8.94 -19.07 12.23
CA THR A 200 9.55 -18.33 11.12
C THR A 200 9.19 -18.89 9.74
N ASN A 201 8.92 -20.20 9.66
CA ASN A 201 8.48 -20.90 8.45
C ASN A 201 7.04 -20.57 8.00
N VAL A 202 6.21 -20.04 8.89
CA VAL A 202 4.82 -19.63 8.60
C VAL A 202 4.76 -18.15 8.21
N PHE A 203 5.83 -17.39 8.48
CA PHE A 203 5.87 -15.95 8.24
C PHE A 203 5.50 -15.53 6.80
N PRO A 204 5.90 -16.25 5.73
CA PRO A 204 5.49 -15.90 4.37
C PRO A 204 3.98 -15.97 4.12
N SER A 205 3.19 -16.66 4.96
CA SER A 205 1.73 -16.77 4.80
C SER A 205 0.93 -15.59 5.31
N THR A 206 1.55 -14.79 6.16
CA THR A 206 1.03 -13.53 6.68
C THR A 206 0.87 -12.47 5.58
N TRP A 207 1.47 -12.73 4.42
CA TRP A 207 1.40 -11.92 3.22
C TRP A 207 -0.03 -11.70 2.72
N CYS A 208 -0.80 -12.78 2.55
CA CYS A 208 -2.18 -12.68 2.03
C CYS A 208 -3.08 -11.90 3.00
N TRP A 209 -2.89 -12.12 4.30
CA TRP A 209 -3.54 -11.35 5.36
C TRP A 209 -3.20 -9.87 5.32
N THR A 210 -1.95 -9.54 5.03
CA THR A 210 -1.53 -8.16 4.82
C THR A 210 -2.25 -7.53 3.64
N GLY A 211 -2.30 -8.22 2.49
CA GLY A 211 -3.04 -7.78 1.29
C GLY A 211 -4.50 -7.46 1.62
N LEU A 212 -5.19 -8.41 2.26
CA LEU A 212 -6.59 -8.24 2.69
C LEU A 212 -6.79 -7.06 3.64
N MET A 213 -5.94 -6.91 4.66
CA MET A 213 -6.07 -5.79 5.62
C MET A 213 -5.86 -4.44 4.95
N ILE A 214 -4.90 -4.35 4.02
CA ILE A 214 -4.70 -3.15 3.21
C ILE A 214 -5.96 -2.90 2.35
N LEU A 215 -6.51 -3.92 1.67
CA LEU A 215 -7.72 -3.76 0.86
C LEU A 215 -8.89 -3.20 1.66
N VAL A 216 -9.21 -3.84 2.78
CA VAL A 216 -10.29 -3.42 3.68
C VAL A 216 -10.08 -1.98 4.14
N PHE A 217 -8.84 -1.62 4.51
CA PHE A 217 -8.53 -0.25 4.90
C PHE A 217 -8.85 0.77 3.80
N PHE A 218 -8.46 0.51 2.56
CA PHE A 218 -8.68 1.43 1.45
C PHE A 218 -10.12 1.49 0.95
N ILE A 219 -10.84 0.38 1.09
CA ILE A 219 -12.29 0.40 1.01
C ILE A 219 -12.79 1.38 2.07
N LEU A 220 -12.33 1.28 3.33
CA LEU A 220 -12.79 2.13 4.42
C LEU A 220 -12.26 3.58 4.43
N ASP A 221 -11.22 3.90 3.67
CA ASP A 221 -10.50 5.19 3.70
C ASP A 221 -11.40 6.43 3.57
N PRO A 222 -12.39 6.49 2.63
CA PRO A 222 -13.24 7.68 2.50
C PRO A 222 -13.95 8.04 3.81
N TRP A 223 -14.52 7.05 4.50
CA TRP A 223 -15.23 7.26 5.76
C TRP A 223 -14.29 7.64 6.91
N ILE A 224 -13.06 7.09 6.91
CA ILE A 224 -12.04 7.43 7.91
C ILE A 224 -11.57 8.88 7.71
N VAL A 225 -11.31 9.29 6.48
CA VAL A 225 -10.84 10.65 6.13
C VAL A 225 -11.94 11.68 6.38
N GLU A 226 -13.19 11.41 6.02
CA GLU A 226 -14.33 12.29 6.30
C GLU A 226 -14.49 12.53 7.81
N ARG A 227 -14.43 11.47 8.63
CA ARG A 227 -14.47 11.59 10.09
C ARG A 227 -13.27 12.37 10.64
N ALA A 228 -12.07 12.15 10.11
CA ALA A 228 -10.87 12.85 10.58
C ALA A 228 -10.95 14.37 10.29
N ASN A 229 -11.42 14.75 9.10
CA ASN A 229 -11.61 16.15 8.74
C ASN A 229 -12.69 16.82 9.60
N PHE A 230 -13.77 16.09 9.91
CA PHE A 230 -14.79 16.54 10.85
C PHE A 230 -14.20 16.85 12.23
N TRP A 231 -13.39 15.94 12.78
CA TRP A 231 -12.73 16.13 14.07
C TRP A 231 -11.72 17.29 14.08
N ASP A 232 -10.90 17.44 13.04
CA ASP A 232 -9.94 18.55 12.95
C ASP A 232 -10.68 19.91 12.86
N CYS A 233 -11.82 19.97 12.18
CA CYS A 233 -12.69 21.16 12.14
C CYS A 233 -13.30 21.44 13.52
N PHE A 234 -13.83 20.41 14.18
CA PHE A 234 -14.43 20.51 15.51
C PHE A 234 -13.42 21.01 16.57
N LEU A 235 -12.21 20.46 16.58
CA LEU A 235 -11.14 20.88 17.49
C LEU A 235 -10.68 22.33 17.24
N LYS A 236 -10.57 22.74 15.97
CA LYS A 236 -10.28 24.15 15.64
C LYS A 236 -11.37 25.10 16.12
N LYS A 237 -12.65 24.69 16.00
CA LYS A 237 -13.78 25.49 16.50
C LYS A 237 -13.75 25.62 18.02
N LYS A 238 -13.50 24.54 18.75
CA LYS A 238 -13.33 24.59 20.23
C LYS A 238 -12.20 25.53 20.67
N LYS A 239 -11.04 25.46 20.00
CA LYS A 239 -9.90 26.32 20.33
C LYS A 239 -10.18 27.82 20.11
N LYS A 240 -11.02 28.16 19.12
CA LYS A 240 -11.43 29.55 18.86
C LYS A 240 -12.42 30.09 19.89
N ILE A 241 -13.24 29.23 20.51
CA ILE A 241 -14.19 29.62 21.56
C ILE A 241 -13.45 29.87 22.87
N SER A 242 -12.53 28.97 23.26
CA SER A 242 -11.75 29.12 24.50
C SER A 242 -10.89 30.38 24.56
N PHE A 243 -10.44 30.93 23.42
CA PHE A 243 -9.65 32.17 23.40
C PHE A 243 -10.51 33.43 23.52
N LYS A 244 -11.84 33.33 23.39
CA LYS A 244 -12.72 34.50 23.41
C LYS A 244 -13.23 34.84 24.81
N ASP A 245 -13.17 33.89 25.74
CA ASP A 245 -13.66 34.05 27.11
C ASP A 245 -12.59 34.60 28.06
N ASP A 246 -11.29 34.47 27.74
CA ASP A 246 -10.19 34.97 28.58
C ASP A 246 -9.84 36.46 28.34
N ASP A 247 -10.25 37.06 27.21
CA ASP A 247 -9.98 38.47 26.89
C ASP A 247 -11.13 39.43 27.30
N SER A 248 -12.26 38.91 27.82
CA SER A 248 -13.41 39.74 28.22
C SER A 248 -13.33 40.37 29.62
N ASP A 249 -12.34 40.01 30.44
CA ASP A 249 -12.25 40.50 31.84
C ASP A 249 -11.21 41.62 32.07
N LEU A 250 -10.60 42.19 31.02
CA LEU A 250 -9.54 43.21 31.15
C LEU A 250 -9.81 44.58 30.51
N SER A 251 -11.04 44.90 30.12
CA SER A 251 -11.36 46.26 29.62
C SER A 251 -12.64 46.86 30.20
N ASN A 252 -12.59 47.13 31.51
CA ASN A 252 -13.45 48.13 32.16
C ASN A 252 -12.59 49.20 32.85
N SER A 253 -11.86 50.00 32.08
CA SER A 253 -11.49 51.36 32.46
C SER A 253 -10.93 52.14 31.26
N ASN A 254 -11.81 52.88 30.60
CA ASN A 254 -11.65 54.28 30.16
C ASN A 254 -12.36 54.52 28.83
N LEU A 255 -13.60 55.00 28.96
CA LEU A 255 -14.22 55.86 27.97
C LEU A 255 -13.32 57.06 27.70
N SER A 256 -12.84 57.20 26.47
CA SER A 256 -12.80 58.52 25.84
C SER A 256 -13.26 58.38 24.39
N SER A 257 -14.37 59.05 24.15
CA SER A 257 -15.00 59.29 22.87
C SER A 257 -14.00 59.87 21.87
N ASN A 258 -13.87 59.25 20.70
CA ASN A 258 -13.70 60.04 19.49
C ASN A 258 -14.36 59.37 18.28
N SER A 259 -15.24 60.17 17.70
CA SER A 259 -15.98 60.00 16.47
C SER A 259 -15.09 59.96 15.22
N ASN A 260 -15.68 59.37 14.18
CA ASN A 260 -15.43 59.56 12.74
C ASN A 260 -14.64 58.49 11.97
N LEU A 261 -15.13 58.34 10.73
CA LEU A 261 -14.73 57.46 9.63
C LEU A 261 -15.23 56.02 9.77
N GLY A 262 -16.00 55.47 8.83
CA GLY A 262 -16.17 55.85 7.43
C GLY A 262 -16.32 54.54 6.67
N ALA A 263 -17.41 54.41 5.92
CA ALA A 263 -17.83 53.22 5.21
C ALA A 263 -16.75 52.62 4.29
N THR A 264 -16.65 51.29 4.23
CA THR A 264 -16.91 50.43 3.04
C THR A 264 -16.42 49.00 3.30
N TYR A 265 -17.34 48.06 3.50
CA TYR A 265 -17.08 46.64 3.31
C TYR A 265 -17.85 46.18 2.07
N SER A 266 -17.16 46.19 0.94
CA SER A 266 -17.62 45.57 -0.30
C SER A 266 -17.17 44.11 -0.33
N SER A 267 -18.16 43.21 -0.33
CA SER A 267 -18.21 41.98 -1.14
C SER A 267 -16.90 41.23 -1.40
N VAL A 268 -16.62 40.20 -0.60
CA VAL A 268 -15.76 39.06 -1.00
C VAL A 268 -16.61 37.80 -0.93
N LEU A 269 -17.41 37.61 -1.98
CA LEU A 269 -18.22 36.40 -2.22
C LEU A 269 -18.40 36.26 -3.73
N GLN A 270 -17.33 35.89 -4.44
CA GLN A 270 -17.41 35.41 -5.82
C GLN A 270 -16.11 34.69 -6.22
N SER A 271 -16.22 33.37 -6.39
CA SER A 271 -15.52 32.51 -7.37
C SER A 271 -15.48 31.07 -6.87
N SER A 272 -16.66 30.44 -6.78
CA SER A 272 -16.77 29.00 -6.94
C SER A 272 -16.91 28.74 -8.44
N ASP A 273 -15.78 28.77 -9.15
CA ASP A 273 -15.74 28.39 -10.56
C ASP A 273 -16.01 26.89 -10.69
N GLY A 274 -16.95 26.60 -11.59
CA GLY A 274 -17.41 25.28 -11.92
C GLY A 274 -16.32 24.42 -12.55
N PHE A 275 -16.21 23.19 -12.06
CA PHE A 275 -15.58 22.11 -12.79
C PHE A 275 -16.64 21.52 -13.74
N SER A 276 -16.65 22.00 -14.98
CA SER A 276 -17.23 21.28 -16.12
C SER A 276 -16.27 20.16 -16.52
N LEU A 277 -16.72 18.91 -16.40
CA LEU A 277 -16.09 17.77 -17.06
C LEU A 277 -16.82 17.55 -18.39
N SER A 278 -16.13 17.89 -19.48
CA SER A 278 -16.39 17.38 -20.82
C SER A 278 -15.27 16.38 -21.17
N ASP A 279 -15.71 15.25 -21.72
CA ASP A 279 -15.00 14.10 -22.29
C ASP A 279 -14.25 13.13 -21.35
#